data_AF-A0A5B9T9B3-F1
#
_entry.id   AF-A0A5B9T9B3-F1
#
_cell.length_a   1.000
_cell.length_b   1.000
_cell.length_c   1.000
_cell.angle_alpha   90.00
_cell.angle_beta   90.00
_cell.angle_gamma   90.00
#
_symmetry.space_group_name_H-M   'P 1'
#
loop_
_entity.id
_entity.type
_entity.pdbx_description
1 polymer ?
#
loop_
_entity_poly.entity_id
_entity_poly.type
_entity_poly.pdbx_seq_one_letter_code
_entity_poly.pdbx_strand_id
1 'polypeptide(L)'
;YGTMAMRTTSEKFDTTQSKLDAAIKAYGQTHYMSEKLKLRKQIDKLTNKKEKLINKLKALNEWSDKFESVKTMPDKEADNIISKSCQNIVDEFTTNPQALKKQADVIILSAAKAVTEENYLKNAEMSIEDDYDSIDGIINNGNKQEEYDKAAKTPNKEHNAEKQPKQPKKSLISRSQIKQNADKIAKSEHREQGREAKQER
;
A
#
# COMPACT_ATOMS: atom_id res chain seq x y z
N TYR A 1 -13.80 13.14 -23.09
CA TYR A 1 -13.42 12.37 -21.87
C TYR A 1 -12.82 11.00 -22.18
N GLY A 2 -13.39 10.18 -23.08
CA GLY A 2 -12.86 8.84 -23.41
C GLY A 2 -11.42 8.81 -23.94
N THR A 3 -11.05 9.76 -24.80
CA THR A 3 -9.69 9.85 -25.41
C THR A 3 -8.58 10.10 -24.38
N MET A 4 -8.84 10.93 -23.36
CA MET A 4 -7.86 11.17 -22.28
C MET A 4 -7.65 9.95 -21.39
N ALA A 5 -8.72 9.20 -21.09
CA ALA A 5 -8.63 7.98 -20.29
C ALA A 5 -7.86 6.87 -21.03
N MET A 6 -8.07 6.74 -22.35
CA MET A 6 -7.32 5.81 -23.19
C MET A 6 -5.84 6.18 -23.25
N ARG A 7 -5.51 7.45 -23.51
CA ARG A 7 -4.13 7.94 -23.56
C ARG A 7 -3.37 7.71 -22.26
N THR A 8 -3.94 8.14 -21.13
CA THR A 8 -3.27 7.99 -19.82
C THR A 8 -3.11 6.53 -19.40
N THR A 9 -4.03 5.64 -19.81
CA THR A 9 -3.89 4.20 -19.56
C THR A 9 -2.82 3.58 -20.45
N SER A 10 -2.71 4.01 -21.71
CA SER A 10 -1.66 3.59 -22.64
C SER A 10 -0.27 4.01 -22.15
N GLU A 11 -0.09 5.27 -21.75
CA GLU A 11 1.19 5.76 -21.20
C GLU A 11 1.61 4.96 -19.95
N LYS A 12 0.66 4.60 -19.09
CA LYS A 12 0.90 3.72 -17.94
C LYS A 12 1.27 2.29 -18.35
N PHE A 13 0.67 1.78 -19.42
CA PHE A 13 1.02 0.48 -19.98
C PHE A 13 2.45 0.47 -20.51
N ASP A 14 2.82 1.45 -21.32
CA ASP A 14 4.17 1.55 -21.93
C ASP A 14 5.26 1.70 -20.87
N THR A 15 5.02 2.55 -19.87
CA THR A 15 5.96 2.70 -18.74
C THR A 15 6.06 1.45 -17.87
N THR A 16 4.97 0.68 -17.70
CA THR A 16 4.99 -0.60 -16.98
C THR A 16 5.73 -1.66 -17.80
N GLN A 17 5.52 -1.69 -19.11
CA GLN A 17 6.19 -2.59 -20.05
C GLN A 17 7.70 -2.34 -20.05
N SER A 18 8.13 -1.08 -20.19
CA SER A 18 9.55 -0.70 -20.16
C SER A 18 10.23 -1.11 -18.84
N LYS A 19 9.55 -0.92 -17.69
CA LYS A 19 10.06 -1.38 -16.39
C LYS A 19 10.14 -2.89 -16.28
N LEU A 20 9.16 -3.61 -16.83
CA LEU A 20 9.14 -5.07 -16.86
C LEU A 20 10.32 -5.60 -17.68
N ASP A 21 10.55 -5.04 -18.86
CA ASP A 21 11.66 -5.43 -19.75
C ASP A 21 13.02 -5.17 -19.09
N ALA A 22 13.18 -4.02 -18.42
CA ALA A 22 14.37 -3.71 -17.64
C ALA A 22 14.60 -4.72 -16.50
N ALA A 23 13.55 -5.09 -15.76
CA ALA A 23 13.63 -6.05 -14.68
C ALA A 23 13.96 -7.48 -15.17
N ILE A 24 13.38 -7.90 -16.30
CA ILE A 24 13.69 -9.18 -16.95
C ILE A 24 15.16 -9.21 -17.41
N LYS A 25 15.63 -8.12 -18.03
CA LYS A 25 17.02 -7.99 -18.45
C LYS A 25 17.98 -8.08 -17.26
N ALA A 26 17.73 -7.33 -16.20
CA ALA A 26 18.53 -7.37 -14.97
C ALA A 26 18.53 -8.78 -14.34
N TYR A 27 17.38 -9.47 -14.33
CA TYR A 27 17.26 -10.82 -13.80
C TYR A 27 18.15 -11.83 -14.54
N GLY A 28 18.28 -11.67 -15.86
CA GLY A 28 19.18 -12.49 -16.68
C GLY A 28 20.67 -12.16 -16.50
N GLN A 29 20.99 -10.92 -16.12
CA GLN A 29 22.37 -10.44 -15.97
C GLN A 29 22.99 -10.72 -14.59
N THR A 30 22.19 -10.76 -13.52
CA THR A 30 22.72 -11.02 -12.17
C THR A 30 22.97 -12.50 -11.91
N HIS A 31 24.04 -12.80 -11.17
CA HIS A 31 24.36 -14.15 -10.67
C HIS A 31 23.98 -14.33 -9.19
N TYR A 32 23.58 -13.27 -8.50
CA TYR A 32 23.25 -13.31 -7.07
C TYR A 32 21.80 -13.78 -6.83
N MET A 33 21.64 -14.84 -6.05
CA MET A 33 20.31 -15.43 -5.78
C MET A 33 19.37 -14.49 -5.02
N SER A 34 19.90 -13.70 -4.08
CA SER A 34 19.12 -12.73 -3.32
C SER A 34 18.54 -11.62 -4.22
N GLU A 35 19.30 -11.21 -5.23
CA GLU A 35 18.88 -10.23 -6.22
C GLU A 35 17.88 -10.84 -7.22
N LYS A 36 18.14 -12.06 -7.72
CA LYS A 36 17.17 -12.81 -8.54
C LYS A 36 15.82 -12.95 -7.86
N LEU A 37 15.78 -13.26 -6.57
CA LEU A 37 14.53 -13.38 -5.82
C LEU A 37 13.76 -12.05 -5.76
N LYS A 38 14.45 -10.93 -5.55
CA LYS A 38 13.84 -9.59 -5.55
C LYS A 38 13.31 -9.23 -6.92
N LEU A 39 14.10 -9.43 -7.97
CA LEU A 39 13.73 -9.15 -9.36
C LEU A 39 12.55 -10.02 -9.80
N ARG A 40 12.51 -11.29 -9.40
CA ARG A 40 11.37 -12.18 -9.69
C ARG A 40 10.06 -11.63 -9.10
N LYS A 41 10.07 -11.25 -7.82
CA LYS A 41 8.91 -10.61 -7.16
C LYS A 41 8.49 -9.32 -7.86
N GLN A 42 9.44 -8.53 -8.37
CA GLN A 42 9.14 -7.31 -9.12
C GLN A 42 8.52 -7.62 -10.48
N ILE A 43 9.08 -8.60 -11.21
CA ILE A 43 8.55 -9.08 -12.50
C ILE A 43 7.11 -9.54 -12.31
N ASP A 44 6.81 -10.40 -11.33
CA ASP A 44 5.45 -10.89 -11.09
C ASP A 44 4.47 -9.73 -10.81
N LYS A 45 4.88 -8.75 -9.99
CA LYS A 45 4.08 -7.54 -9.71
C LYS A 45 3.84 -6.70 -10.97
N LEU A 46 4.86 -6.51 -11.80
CA LEU A 46 4.77 -5.71 -13.03
C LEU A 46 3.92 -6.42 -14.09
N THR A 47 4.03 -7.75 -14.20
CA THR A 47 3.20 -8.59 -15.07
C THR A 47 1.72 -8.46 -14.69
N ASN A 48 1.38 -8.60 -13.40
CA ASN A 48 -0.01 -8.44 -12.94
C ASN A 48 -0.55 -7.02 -13.20
N LYS A 49 0.29 -5.99 -13.04
CA LYS A 49 -0.10 -4.61 -13.37
C LYS A 49 -0.32 -4.43 -14.88
N LYS A 50 0.56 -4.99 -15.71
CA LYS A 50 0.44 -4.98 -17.16
C LYS A 50 -0.87 -5.62 -17.61
N GLU A 51 -1.23 -6.77 -17.06
CA GLU A 51 -2.47 -7.47 -17.39
C GLU A 51 -3.72 -6.63 -17.06
N LYS A 52 -3.76 -6.01 -15.88
CA LYS A 52 -4.86 -5.10 -15.51
C LYS A 52 -4.98 -3.92 -16.46
N LEU A 53 -3.86 -3.35 -16.89
CA LEU A 53 -3.85 -2.24 -17.86
C LEU A 53 -4.33 -2.68 -19.25
N ILE A 54 -3.95 -3.88 -19.70
CA ILE A 54 -4.46 -4.48 -20.95
C ILE A 54 -5.97 -4.61 -20.90
N ASN A 55 -6.52 -5.18 -19.83
CA ASN A 55 -7.96 -5.37 -19.70
C ASN A 55 -8.70 -4.03 -19.68
N LYS A 56 -8.13 -3.02 -19.01
CA LYS A 56 -8.69 -1.67 -19.02
C LYS A 56 -8.66 -1.03 -20.42
N LEU A 57 -7.57 -1.20 -21.17
CA LEU A 57 -7.46 -0.71 -22.54
C LEU A 57 -8.48 -1.37 -23.46
N LYS A 58 -8.68 -2.70 -23.36
CA LYS A 58 -9.71 -3.42 -24.12
C LYS A 58 -11.11 -2.87 -23.83
N ALA A 59 -11.48 -2.75 -22.55
CA ALA A 59 -12.77 -2.21 -22.15
C ALA A 59 -12.99 -0.77 -22.64
N LEU A 60 -11.96 0.08 -22.61
CA LEU A 60 -12.04 1.44 -23.16
C LEU A 60 -12.22 1.45 -24.67
N ASN A 61 -11.59 0.53 -25.39
CA ASN A 61 -11.75 0.40 -26.83
C ASN A 61 -13.17 -0.04 -27.19
N GLU A 62 -13.67 -1.10 -26.54
CA GLU A 62 -15.05 -1.58 -26.73
C GLU A 62 -16.09 -0.49 -26.42
N TRP A 63 -15.85 0.33 -25.39
CA TRP A 63 -16.73 1.44 -25.07
C TRP A 63 -16.67 2.55 -26.12
N SER A 64 -15.49 2.81 -26.70
CA SER A 64 -15.33 3.74 -27.81
C SER A 64 -16.10 3.27 -29.05
N ASP A 65 -16.02 1.99 -29.38
CA ASP A 65 -16.73 1.41 -30.53
C ASP A 65 -18.25 1.49 -30.35
N LYS A 66 -18.74 1.19 -29.14
CA LYS A 66 -20.16 1.37 -28.78
C LYS A 66 -20.60 2.82 -28.87
N PHE A 67 -19.75 3.76 -28.43
CA PHE A 67 -20.05 5.18 -28.50
C PHE A 67 -20.18 5.67 -29.94
N GLU A 68 -19.25 5.32 -30.82
CA GLU A 68 -19.35 5.67 -32.25
C GLU A 68 -20.57 5.02 -32.90
N SER A 69 -20.88 3.76 -32.57
CA SER A 69 -22.08 3.08 -33.07
C SER A 69 -23.36 3.86 -32.72
N VAL A 70 -23.48 4.31 -31.47
CA VAL A 70 -24.63 5.12 -31.00
C VAL A 70 -24.66 6.48 -31.68
N LYS A 71 -23.50 7.11 -31.88
CA LYS A 71 -23.41 8.42 -32.53
C LYS A 71 -23.81 8.38 -34.01
N THR A 72 -23.56 7.26 -34.69
CA THR A 72 -23.93 7.05 -36.09
C THR A 72 -25.29 6.38 -36.28
N MET A 73 -25.99 6.06 -35.19
CA MET A 73 -27.29 5.40 -35.22
C MET A 73 -28.36 6.32 -35.85
N PRO A 74 -29.18 5.83 -36.79
CA PRO A 74 -30.30 6.60 -37.33
C PRO A 74 -31.32 6.97 -36.25
N ASP A 75 -31.86 8.19 -36.29
CA ASP A 75 -32.85 8.67 -35.31
C ASP A 75 -34.06 7.72 -35.17
N LYS A 76 -34.55 7.20 -36.30
CA LYS A 76 -35.65 6.21 -36.32
C LYS A 76 -35.35 4.93 -35.52
N GLU A 77 -34.09 4.54 -35.42
CA GLU A 77 -33.65 3.37 -34.66
C GLU A 77 -33.51 3.72 -33.18
N ALA A 78 -32.99 4.91 -32.87
CA ALA A 78 -32.97 5.45 -31.51
C ALA A 78 -34.39 5.56 -30.93
N ASP A 79 -35.33 6.12 -31.69
CA ASP A 79 -36.74 6.25 -31.32
C ASP A 79 -37.40 4.89 -31.08
N ASN A 80 -37.09 3.89 -31.91
CA ASN A 80 -37.58 2.53 -31.71
C ASN A 80 -37.03 1.91 -30.41
N ILE A 81 -35.74 2.09 -30.13
CA ILE A 81 -35.13 1.63 -28.87
C ILE A 81 -35.80 2.30 -27.66
N ILE A 82 -36.00 3.62 -27.72
CA ILE A 82 -36.69 4.37 -26.68
C ILE A 82 -38.12 3.87 -26.50
N SER A 83 -38.87 3.74 -27.60
CA SER A 83 -40.26 3.28 -27.57
C SER A 83 -40.38 1.87 -27.02
N LYS A 84 -39.48 0.95 -27.41
CA LYS A 84 -39.42 -0.42 -26.89
C LYS A 84 -39.13 -0.42 -25.40
N SER A 85 -38.18 0.41 -24.95
CA SER A 85 -37.84 0.56 -23.54
C SER A 85 -39.03 1.08 -22.72
N CYS A 86 -39.72 2.11 -23.21
CA CYS A 86 -40.92 2.65 -22.57
C CYS A 86 -42.02 1.58 -22.48
N GLN A 87 -42.23 0.82 -23.55
CA GLN A 87 -43.24 -0.25 -23.55
C GLN A 87 -42.89 -1.34 -22.53
N ASN A 88 -41.63 -1.80 -22.48
CA ASN A 88 -41.21 -2.80 -21.49
C ASN A 88 -41.45 -2.33 -20.05
N ILE A 89 -41.18 -1.05 -19.76
CA ILE A 89 -41.46 -0.45 -18.46
C ILE A 89 -42.96 -0.47 -18.16
N VAL A 90 -43.79 -0.01 -19.11
CA VAL A 90 -45.26 -0.02 -18.97
C VAL A 90 -45.78 -1.45 -18.77
N ASP A 91 -45.24 -2.42 -19.49
CA ASP A 91 -45.60 -3.83 -19.38
C ASP A 91 -45.24 -4.38 -17.99
N GLU A 92 -44.09 -4.00 -17.42
CA GLU A 92 -43.68 -4.37 -16.06
C GLU A 92 -44.63 -3.80 -15.00
N PHE A 93 -45.08 -2.55 -15.18
CA PHE A 93 -46.08 -1.91 -14.31
C PHE A 93 -47.48 -2.52 -14.43
N THR A 94 -47.89 -2.92 -15.63
CA THR A 94 -49.24 -3.41 -15.92
C THR A 94 -49.40 -4.90 -15.63
N THR A 95 -48.36 -5.69 -15.87
CA THR A 95 -48.40 -7.16 -15.75
C THR A 95 -48.02 -7.65 -14.34
N ASN A 96 -47.33 -6.83 -13.53
CA ASN A 96 -46.92 -7.21 -12.18
C ASN A 96 -47.08 -6.10 -11.12
N PRO A 97 -48.29 -5.53 -10.94
CA PRO A 97 -48.54 -4.48 -9.94
C PRO A 97 -48.28 -4.94 -8.49
N GLN A 98 -48.33 -6.25 -8.22
CA GLN A 98 -48.07 -6.81 -6.89
C GLN A 98 -46.58 -6.90 -6.53
N ALA A 99 -45.66 -7.04 -7.51
CA ALA A 99 -44.22 -6.98 -7.22
C ALA A 99 -43.76 -5.57 -6.84
N LEU A 100 -44.34 -4.54 -7.45
CA LEU A 100 -44.12 -3.14 -7.09
C LEU A 100 -44.59 -2.83 -5.67
N LYS A 101 -45.79 -3.29 -5.31
CA LYS A 101 -46.30 -3.16 -3.94
C LYS A 101 -45.36 -3.83 -2.93
N LYS A 102 -44.90 -5.05 -3.23
CA LYS A 102 -43.94 -5.77 -2.38
C LYS A 102 -42.58 -5.07 -2.26
N GLN A 103 -42.05 -4.50 -3.35
CA GLN A 103 -40.80 -3.72 -3.29
C GLN A 103 -40.97 -2.43 -2.47
N ALA A 104 -42.08 -1.72 -2.66
CA ALA A 104 -42.38 -0.52 -1.88
C ALA A 104 -42.51 -0.84 -0.38
N ASP A 105 -43.22 -1.92 -0.04
CA ASP A 105 -43.37 -2.37 1.35
C ASP A 105 -42.01 -2.72 1.98
N VAL A 106 -41.10 -3.36 1.24
CA VAL A 106 -39.73 -3.69 1.70
C VAL A 106 -38.87 -2.43 1.92
N ILE A 107 -38.97 -1.43 1.04
CA ILE A 107 -38.24 -0.16 1.19
C ILE A 107 -38.73 0.59 2.43
N ILE A 108 -40.05 0.64 2.65
CA ILE A 108 -40.63 1.29 3.84
C ILE A 108 -40.19 0.56 5.12
N LEU A 109 -40.22 -0.77 5.13
CA LEU A 109 -39.80 -1.57 6.28
C LEU A 109 -38.31 -1.38 6.62
N SER A 110 -37.45 -1.34 5.59
CA SER A 110 -36.00 -1.17 5.76
C SER A 110 -35.62 0.24 6.20
N ALA A 111 -36.27 1.27 5.65
CA ALA A 111 -36.10 2.66 6.09
C ALA A 111 -36.54 2.84 7.56
N ALA A 112 -37.68 2.26 7.94
CA ALA A 112 -38.14 2.27 9.33
C ALA A 112 -37.12 1.56 10.26
N LYS A 113 -36.58 0.41 9.82
CA LYS A 113 -35.57 -0.34 10.57
C LYS A 113 -34.27 0.45 10.75
N ALA A 114 -33.77 1.10 9.71
CA ALA A 114 -32.56 1.92 9.77
C ALA A 114 -32.71 3.08 10.78
N VAL A 115 -33.86 3.76 10.78
CA VAL A 115 -34.16 4.83 11.74
C VAL A 115 -34.22 4.32 13.19
N THR A 116 -34.66 3.08 13.40
CA THR A 116 -34.76 2.49 14.75
C THR A 116 -33.47 1.84 15.26
N GLU A 117 -32.63 1.29 14.38
CA GLU A 117 -31.42 0.55 14.75
C GLU A 117 -30.16 1.43 14.77
N GLU A 118 -30.12 2.54 14.02
CA GLU A 118 -29.05 3.55 14.10
C GLU A 118 -29.23 4.47 15.32
N ASN A 119 -29.19 3.89 16.53
CA ASN A 119 -29.14 4.69 17.76
C ASN A 119 -27.71 5.24 17.95
N TYR A 120 -27.42 6.35 17.26
CA TYR A 120 -26.12 7.03 17.25
C TYR A 120 -25.52 7.28 18.66
N LEU A 121 -26.37 7.45 19.67
CA LEU A 121 -25.96 7.62 21.07
C LEU A 121 -25.26 6.37 21.64
N LYS A 122 -25.67 5.17 21.21
CA LYS A 122 -25.12 3.90 21.70
C LYS A 122 -23.75 3.56 21.11
N ASN A 123 -23.47 4.03 19.90
CA ASN A 123 -22.19 3.78 19.23
C ASN A 123 -21.09 4.78 19.65
N ALA A 124 -21.48 5.98 20.12
CA ALA A 124 -20.53 6.96 20.63
C ALA A 124 -19.80 6.50 21.90
N GLU A 125 -20.43 5.65 22.73
CA GLU A 125 -19.85 5.18 24.00
C GLU A 125 -18.71 4.15 23.80
N MET A 126 -18.73 3.34 22.74
CA MET A 126 -17.68 2.34 22.48
C MET A 126 -16.47 2.88 21.70
N SER A 127 -16.60 4.04 21.04
CA SER A 127 -15.57 4.54 20.11
C SER A 127 -14.41 5.28 20.78
N ILE A 128 -14.41 5.42 22.12
CA ILE A 128 -13.33 6.11 22.87
C ILE A 128 -12.23 5.14 23.32
N GLU A 129 -12.47 3.82 23.32
CA GLU A 129 -11.57 2.84 23.97
C GLU A 129 -10.46 2.26 23.07
N ASP A 130 -10.48 2.43 21.74
CA ASP A 130 -9.58 1.71 20.81
C ASP A 130 -8.30 2.47 20.35
N ASP A 131 -8.13 3.74 20.70
CA ASP A 131 -7.08 4.60 20.09
C ASP A 131 -5.76 4.73 20.89
N TYR A 132 -5.50 3.91 21.91
CA TYR A 132 -4.28 4.06 22.74
C TYR A 132 -3.09 3.14 22.39
N ASP A 133 -3.19 2.24 21.40
CA ASP A 133 -2.17 1.21 21.15
C ASP A 133 -1.33 1.36 19.86
N SER A 134 -1.32 2.53 19.18
CA SER A 134 -0.68 2.63 17.84
C SER A 134 0.37 3.73 17.60
N ILE A 135 0.97 4.32 18.65
CA ILE A 135 2.21 5.11 18.47
C ILE A 135 3.43 4.19 18.59
N ASP A 136 3.75 3.46 17.52
CA ASP A 136 5.06 2.82 17.36
C ASP A 136 6.05 3.85 16.78
N GLY A 137 7.01 4.28 17.62
CA GLY A 137 7.90 5.40 17.39
C GLY A 137 8.99 5.14 16.35
N ILE A 138 8.64 5.18 15.07
CA ILE A 138 9.63 5.28 13.98
C ILE A 138 9.70 6.74 13.52
N ILE A 139 10.40 7.59 14.27
CA ILE A 139 10.87 8.88 13.74
C ILE A 139 12.10 8.61 12.86
N ASN A 140 11.88 8.66 11.55
CA ASN A 140 12.93 8.92 10.57
C ASN A 140 13.21 10.42 10.57
N ASN A 141 14.40 10.84 10.99
CA ASN A 141 14.94 12.14 10.62
C ASN A 141 16.43 12.00 10.30
N GLY A 142 16.73 11.43 9.14
CA GLY A 142 18.00 11.75 8.50
C GLY A 142 17.94 13.18 7.95
N ASN A 143 18.61 14.13 8.60
CA ASN A 143 19.53 15.05 7.91
C ASN A 143 20.32 15.99 8.83
N LYS A 144 21.60 16.14 8.46
CA LYS A 144 22.44 17.36 8.56
C LYS A 144 22.61 17.99 9.94
N GLN A 145 23.65 17.55 10.62
CA GLN A 145 24.24 18.28 11.72
C GLN A 145 25.51 19.02 11.26
N GLU A 146 25.32 20.02 10.41
CA GLU A 146 26.28 21.11 10.22
C GLU A 146 25.46 22.34 9.83
N GLU A 147 25.11 23.17 10.81
CA GLU A 147 25.22 24.63 10.69
C GLU A 147 24.87 25.30 12.02
N TYR A 148 25.87 25.99 12.56
CA TYR A 148 25.77 27.16 13.43
C TYR A 148 25.12 26.93 14.81
N ASP A 149 25.92 26.71 15.87
CA ASP A 149 26.58 27.80 16.60
C ASP A 149 25.82 29.14 16.53
N LYS A 150 25.34 29.58 17.70
CA LYS A 150 24.77 30.91 18.06
C LYS A 150 23.24 30.96 18.21
N ALA A 151 22.76 30.62 19.41
CA ALA A 151 21.75 31.38 20.17
C ALA A 151 21.41 30.56 21.43
N ALA A 152 22.07 30.82 22.56
CA ALA A 152 21.59 31.76 23.59
C ALA A 152 20.60 31.13 24.60
N LYS A 153 21.14 30.91 25.81
CA LYS A 153 20.52 31.11 27.15
C LYS A 153 19.45 30.10 27.66
N THR A 154 19.91 29.32 28.64
CA THR A 154 19.27 28.71 29.86
C THR A 154 17.99 29.37 30.43
N PRO A 155 17.34 28.84 31.50
CA PRO A 155 16.99 27.43 31.89
C PRO A 155 15.57 27.30 32.54
N ASN A 156 15.01 26.09 32.75
CA ASN A 156 14.53 25.59 34.08
C ASN A 156 13.66 24.30 34.06
N LYS A 157 13.97 23.43 35.05
CA LYS A 157 13.12 22.56 35.90
C LYS A 157 12.42 21.33 35.28
N GLU A 158 12.85 20.10 35.61
CA GLU A 158 12.51 19.28 36.83
C GLU A 158 11.11 18.62 36.70
N HIS A 159 10.76 17.38 37.05
CA HIS A 159 11.25 16.32 37.96
C HIS A 159 10.65 14.97 37.46
N ASN A 160 11.43 13.89 37.37
CA ASN A 160 11.38 12.66 38.20
C ASN A 160 10.07 11.82 38.24
N ALA A 161 10.17 10.55 37.84
CA ALA A 161 9.52 9.37 38.47
C ALA A 161 10.27 8.11 37.97
N GLU A 162 11.12 7.48 38.77
CA GLU A 162 10.85 6.51 39.84
C GLU A 162 10.64 5.07 39.31
N LYS A 163 11.39 4.15 39.93
CA LYS A 163 11.76 2.80 39.52
C LYS A 163 10.69 1.76 39.88
N GLN A 164 10.47 0.76 39.04
CA GLN A 164 10.08 -0.63 39.39
C GLN A 164 10.52 -1.58 38.22
N PRO A 165 10.53 -2.93 38.34
CA PRO A 165 11.67 -3.73 38.77
C PRO A 165 12.24 -4.65 37.65
N LYS A 166 13.44 -5.16 37.91
CA LYS A 166 14.36 -5.78 36.95
C LYS A 166 14.08 -7.27 36.74
N GLN A 167 13.86 -7.69 35.49
CA GLN A 167 14.16 -9.06 35.04
C GLN A 167 15.57 -9.12 34.43
N PRO A 168 16.28 -10.27 34.52
CA PRO A 168 17.74 -10.30 34.51
C PRO A 168 18.26 -10.01 33.10
N LYS A 169 18.78 -8.79 32.92
CA LYS A 169 19.54 -8.41 31.73
C LYS A 169 20.75 -9.34 31.64
N LYS A 170 20.81 -10.17 30.61
CA LYS A 170 22.08 -10.78 30.17
C LYS A 170 23.08 -9.63 30.05
N SER A 171 24.13 -9.67 30.86
CA SER A 171 25.13 -8.60 30.97
C SER A 171 25.68 -8.30 29.58
N LEU A 172 25.20 -7.23 28.95
CA LEU A 172 25.77 -6.71 27.71
C LEU A 172 27.18 -6.25 28.06
N ILE A 173 28.16 -6.85 27.38
CA ILE A 173 29.58 -6.57 27.57
C ILE A 173 29.79 -5.06 27.39
N SER A 174 30.39 -4.41 28.39
CA SER A 174 30.59 -2.97 28.36
C SER A 174 31.52 -2.58 27.20
N ARG A 175 31.33 -1.38 26.64
CA ARG A 175 32.20 -0.84 25.58
C ARG A 175 33.69 -0.85 25.98
N SER A 176 33.97 -0.72 27.28
CA SER A 176 35.32 -0.86 27.86
C SER A 176 35.85 -2.30 27.77
N GLN A 177 35.03 -3.30 28.09
CA GLN A 177 35.40 -4.72 27.94
C GLN A 177 35.57 -5.13 26.48
N ILE A 178 34.76 -4.60 25.56
CA ILE A 178 34.94 -4.83 24.12
C ILE A 178 36.30 -4.29 23.66
N LYS A 179 36.68 -3.09 24.13
CA LYS A 179 37.97 -2.48 23.83
C LYS A 179 39.14 -3.26 24.42
N GLN A 180 39.04 -3.70 25.69
CA GLN A 180 40.06 -4.55 26.32
C GLN A 180 40.21 -5.91 25.63
N ASN A 181 39.12 -6.50 25.13
CA ASN A 181 39.17 -7.76 24.39
C ASN A 181 39.84 -7.58 23.02
N ALA A 182 39.54 -6.48 22.32
CA ALA A 182 40.23 -6.13 21.07
C ALA A 182 41.75 -5.94 21.28
N ASP A 183 42.14 -5.25 22.35
CA ASP A 183 43.56 -5.02 22.67
C ASP A 183 44.30 -6.31 23.07
N LYS A 184 43.60 -7.30 23.65
CA LYS A 184 44.18 -8.62 23.97
C LYS A 184 44.36 -9.47 22.72
N ILE A 185 43.41 -9.44 21.77
CA ILE A 185 43.49 -10.16 20.50
C ILE A 185 44.66 -9.64 19.65
N ALA A 186 44.80 -8.31 19.56
CA ALA A 186 45.93 -7.70 18.85
C ALA A 186 47.30 -8.10 19.45
N LYS A 187 47.38 -8.27 20.78
CA LYS A 187 48.63 -8.68 21.45
C LYS A 187 48.93 -10.18 21.33
N SER A 188 47.94 -11.05 21.16
CA SER A 188 48.15 -12.47 20.90
C SER A 188 48.57 -12.74 19.45
N GLU A 189 48.01 -12.01 18.48
CA GLU A 189 48.38 -12.13 17.06
C GLU A 189 49.86 -11.79 16.82
N HIS A 190 50.39 -10.76 17.51
CA HIS A 190 51.83 -10.45 17.46
C HIS A 190 52.73 -11.47 18.17
N ARG A 191 52.19 -12.30 19.08
CA ARG A 191 52.95 -13.34 19.79
C ARG A 191 53.00 -14.66 19.03
N GLU A 192 52.00 -14.97 18.22
CA GLU A 192 51.98 -16.18 17.38
C GLU A 192 52.89 -16.03 16.15
N GLN A 193 52.90 -14.86 15.50
CA GLN A 193 53.84 -14.57 14.40
C GLN A 193 55.33 -14.64 14.81
N GLY A 194 55.64 -14.43 16.10
CA GLY A 194 57.00 -14.55 16.64
C GLY A 194 57.40 -15.99 17.05
N ARG A 195 56.46 -16.93 17.15
CA ARG A 195 56.74 -18.33 17.50
C ARG A 195 56.85 -19.22 16.25
N GLU A 196 56.08 -18.94 15.21
CA GLU A 196 56.18 -19.66 13.93
C GLU A 196 57.54 -19.45 13.25
N ALA A 197 58.15 -18.25 13.40
CA ALA A 197 59.48 -17.96 12.86
C ALA A 197 60.67 -18.65 13.58
N LYS A 198 60.44 -19.39 14.68
CA LYS A 198 61.48 -20.12 15.44
C LYS A 198 61.38 -21.65 15.36
N GLN A 199 60.41 -22.20 14.62
CA GLN A 199 60.26 -23.64 14.45
C GLN A 199 60.76 -24.17 13.09
N GLU A 200 61.27 -23.29 12.23
CA GLU A 200 61.76 -23.63 10.88
C GLU A 200 63.27 -23.36 10.69
N ARG A 201 64.07 -23.54 11.75
CA ARG A 201 65.54 -23.59 11.68
C ARG A 201 66.11 -24.76 12.46
#